data_AF-A0A935MNB1-F1
#
_entry.id   AF-A0A935MNB1-F1
#
_cell.length_a   1.000
_cell.length_b   1.000
_cell.length_c   1.000
_cell.angle_alpha   90.00
_cell.angle_beta   90.00
_cell.angle_gamma   90.00
#
_symmetry.space_group_name_H-M   'P 1'
#
loop_
_entity.id
_entity.type
_entity.pdbx_description
1 polymer ?
#
loop_
_entity_poly.entity_id
_entity_poly.type
_entity_poly.pdbx_seq_one_letter_code
_entity_poly.pdbx_strand_id
1 'polypeptide(L)'
;MVVAMFIPTVVHVYLFTLLFMVYGAMNEKSAYAWLGIVLLVLSPFVIILLPLDAEKYLISNHVKSTFMYNNFNRVKNSIAGILQLQETNGKFNLVSVAGIKLQVFLAFAYTYHYLNWFSKTSIIGWGKNIQAKKWVVIIVLWALSVGLYYYDYRTGLLALFFLSLLHVFLEFPLNIISVKGIFAKLFMKKGNL
;
A
#
# COMPACT_ATOMS: atom_id res chain seq x y z
N MET A 1 -15.12 -10.32 -7.94
CA MET A 1 -14.78 -10.29 -6.49
C MET A 1 -13.28 -10.09 -6.21
N VAL A 2 -12.38 -10.83 -6.88
CA VAL A 2 -10.92 -10.77 -6.62
C VAL A 2 -10.29 -9.41 -6.95
N VAL A 3 -10.66 -8.77 -8.06
CA VAL A 3 -10.12 -7.45 -8.47
C VAL A 3 -10.43 -6.36 -7.43
N ALA A 4 -11.65 -6.33 -6.89
CA ALA A 4 -12.06 -5.33 -5.89
C ALA A 4 -11.24 -5.43 -4.59
N MET A 5 -10.78 -6.62 -4.22
CA MET A 5 -9.90 -6.83 -3.06
C MET A 5 -8.49 -6.28 -3.32
N PHE A 6 -8.00 -6.33 -4.56
CA PHE A 6 -6.67 -5.84 -4.89
C PHE A 6 -6.58 -4.32 -4.89
N ILE A 7 -7.70 -3.62 -5.15
CA ILE A 7 -7.78 -2.16 -5.21
C ILE A 7 -7.21 -1.50 -3.94
N PRO A 8 -7.78 -1.69 -2.73
CA PRO A 8 -7.26 -1.05 -1.52
C PRO A 8 -6.02 -1.75 -0.95
N THR A 9 -5.61 -2.87 -1.54
CA THR A 9 -4.43 -3.63 -1.10
C THR A 9 -3.28 -3.34 -2.06
N VAL A 10 -2.80 -4.32 -2.81
CA VAL A 10 -1.59 -4.22 -3.63
C VAL A 10 -1.66 -3.09 -4.68
N VAL A 11 -2.82 -2.86 -5.28
CA VAL A 11 -2.96 -1.84 -6.33
C VAL A 11 -2.76 -0.44 -5.75
N HIS A 12 -3.48 -0.08 -4.69
CA HIS A 12 -3.32 1.23 -4.06
C HIS A 12 -1.97 1.39 -3.36
N VAL A 13 -1.60 0.43 -2.50
CA VAL A 13 -0.41 0.57 -1.65
C VAL A 13 0.89 0.49 -2.44
N TYR A 14 0.93 -0.23 -3.56
CA TYR A 14 2.16 -0.41 -4.35
C TYR A 14 2.07 0.21 -5.74
N LEU A 15 1.11 -0.20 -6.57
CA LEU A 15 1.06 0.23 -7.98
C LEU A 15 0.72 1.72 -8.15
N PHE A 16 -0.35 2.20 -7.54
CA PHE A 16 -0.70 3.63 -7.57
C PHE A 16 0.35 4.48 -6.88
N THR A 17 0.93 3.97 -5.79
CA THR A 17 2.07 4.63 -5.14
C THR A 17 3.24 4.82 -6.11
N LEU A 18 3.62 3.79 -6.87
CA LEU A 18 4.65 3.89 -7.91
C LEU A 18 4.27 4.88 -9.02
N LEU A 19 3.04 4.80 -9.55
CA LEU A 19 2.58 5.72 -10.61
C LEU A 19 2.62 7.17 -10.15
N PHE A 20 2.22 7.45 -8.90
CA PHE A 20 2.34 8.78 -8.31
C PHE A 20 3.78 9.27 -8.24
N MET A 21 4.70 8.42 -7.79
CA MET A 21 6.11 8.76 -7.72
C MET A 21 6.68 9.05 -9.10
N VAL A 22 6.38 8.22 -10.10
CA VAL A 22 6.81 8.42 -11.49
C VAL A 22 6.28 9.76 -12.02
N TYR A 23 4.98 10.02 -11.89
CA TYR A 23 4.40 11.27 -12.35
C TYR A 23 5.03 12.50 -11.65
N GLY A 24 5.25 12.42 -10.33
CA GLY A 24 5.96 13.45 -9.55
C GLY A 24 7.40 13.69 -10.02
N ALA A 25 8.17 12.62 -10.20
CA ALA A 25 9.57 12.70 -10.66
C ALA A 25 9.69 13.31 -12.07
N MET A 26 8.72 13.03 -12.95
CA MET A 26 8.66 13.64 -14.28
C MET A 26 8.32 15.14 -14.24
N ASN A 27 7.75 15.66 -13.15
CA ASN A 27 7.41 17.08 -12.99
C ASN A 27 8.53 17.88 -12.31
N GLU A 28 9.15 17.34 -11.26
CA GLU A 28 10.14 18.08 -10.45
C GLU A 28 11.60 17.85 -10.85
N LYS A 29 11.89 16.94 -11.79
CA LYS A 29 13.25 16.60 -12.28
C LYS A 29 14.29 16.33 -11.17
N SER A 30 13.86 15.82 -10.02
CA SER A 30 14.75 15.49 -8.90
C SER A 30 15.40 14.11 -9.05
N ALA A 31 16.73 14.03 -8.93
CA ALA A 31 17.46 12.76 -8.96
C ALA A 31 17.05 11.81 -7.82
N TYR A 32 16.75 12.35 -6.64
CA TYR A 32 16.29 11.56 -5.49
C TYR A 32 14.91 10.94 -5.71
N ALA A 33 14.03 11.61 -6.46
CA ALA A 33 12.72 11.06 -6.81
C ALA A 33 12.88 9.82 -7.71
N TRP A 34 13.79 9.89 -8.69
CA TRP A 34 14.12 8.75 -9.55
C TRP A 34 14.81 7.62 -8.79
N LEU A 35 15.73 7.92 -7.87
CA LEU A 35 16.33 6.92 -7.00
C LEU A 35 15.26 6.17 -6.19
N GLY A 36 14.32 6.89 -5.59
CA GLY A 36 13.20 6.29 -4.85
C GLY A 36 12.36 5.34 -5.70
N ILE A 37 12.07 5.72 -6.95
CA ILE A 37 11.35 4.86 -7.92
C ILE A 37 12.14 3.59 -8.21
N VAL A 38 13.43 3.71 -8.50
CA VAL A 38 14.30 2.57 -8.79
C VAL A 38 14.36 1.62 -7.59
N LEU A 39 14.57 2.14 -6.38
CA LEU A 39 14.59 1.33 -5.17
C LEU A 39 13.25 0.62 -4.92
N LEU A 40 12.12 1.31 -5.14
CA LEU A 40 10.80 0.71 -5.01
C LEU A 40 10.63 -0.44 -6.01
N VAL A 41 10.94 -0.22 -7.29
CA VAL A 41 10.83 -1.25 -8.36
C VAL A 41 11.77 -2.43 -8.12
N LEU A 42 12.97 -2.20 -7.59
CA LEU A 42 13.95 -3.26 -7.29
C LEU A 42 13.60 -4.08 -6.05
N SER A 43 12.82 -3.53 -5.10
CA SER A 43 12.49 -4.20 -3.84
C SER A 43 11.95 -5.64 -3.98
N PRO A 44 10.99 -5.98 -4.87
CA PRO A 44 10.55 -7.37 -5.03
C PRO A 44 11.68 -8.30 -5.51
N PHE A 45 12.57 -7.82 -6.38
CA PHE A 45 13.70 -8.63 -6.87
C PHE A 45 14.70 -8.91 -5.75
N VAL A 46 15.02 -7.88 -4.95
CA VAL A 46 15.86 -8.06 -3.76
C VAL A 46 15.26 -9.11 -2.83
N ILE A 47 13.95 -9.02 -2.54
CA ILE A 47 13.25 -9.98 -1.67
C ILE A 47 13.29 -11.40 -2.23
N ILE A 48 13.14 -11.56 -3.55
CA ILE A 48 13.24 -12.87 -4.21
C ILE A 48 14.65 -13.45 -4.12
N LEU A 49 15.68 -12.62 -4.21
CA LEU A 49 17.08 -13.06 -4.18
C LEU A 49 17.62 -13.27 -2.76
N LEU A 50 16.95 -12.75 -1.72
CA LEU A 50 17.38 -12.94 -0.34
C LEU A 50 17.43 -14.44 0.03
N PRO A 51 18.56 -14.93 0.56
CA PRO A 51 18.65 -16.27 1.10
C PRO A 51 17.77 -16.34 2.34
N LEU A 52 16.79 -17.24 2.32
CA LEU A 52 15.82 -17.39 3.40
C LEU A 52 15.75 -18.85 3.81
N ASP A 53 16.00 -19.05 5.08
CA ASP A 53 15.90 -20.33 5.77
C ASP A 53 14.56 -20.39 6.47
N ALA A 54 13.60 -21.09 5.87
CA ALA A 54 12.23 -21.19 6.36
C ALA A 54 12.14 -21.86 7.73
N GLU A 55 13.08 -22.76 8.08
CA GLU A 55 13.05 -23.53 9.32
C GLU A 55 13.30 -22.65 10.55
N LYS A 56 13.98 -21.52 10.37
CA LYS A 56 14.23 -20.53 11.43
C LYS A 56 13.02 -19.66 11.76
N TYR A 57 11.98 -19.67 10.92
CA TYR A 57 10.77 -18.88 11.14
C TYR A 57 9.79 -19.61 12.06
N LEU A 58 9.99 -19.44 13.37
CA LEU A 58 9.08 -19.97 14.40
C LEU A 58 7.87 -19.05 14.56
N ILE A 59 6.73 -19.47 14.02
CA ILE A 59 5.45 -18.77 14.17
C ILE A 59 4.57 -19.56 15.15
N SER A 60 4.07 -18.89 16.19
CA SER A 60 3.17 -19.53 17.14
C SER A 60 1.88 -20.01 16.46
N ASN A 61 1.29 -21.09 16.98
CA ASN A 61 0.04 -21.62 16.44
C ASN A 61 -1.08 -20.58 16.44
N HIS A 62 -1.10 -19.69 17.45
CA HIS A 62 -2.07 -18.59 17.54
C HIS A 62 -1.92 -17.57 16.40
N VAL A 63 -0.70 -17.17 16.05
CA VAL A 63 -0.47 -16.25 14.93
C VAL A 63 -0.84 -16.94 13.61
N LYS A 64 -0.47 -18.22 13.46
CA LYS A 64 -0.79 -19.01 12.27
C LYS A 64 -2.30 -19.13 12.07
N SER A 65 -3.05 -19.48 13.11
CA SER A 65 -4.51 -19.60 13.03
C SER A 65 -5.16 -18.24 12.73
N THR A 66 -4.80 -17.20 13.47
CA THR A 66 -5.34 -15.85 13.27
C THR A 66 -5.09 -15.34 11.85
N PHE A 67 -3.90 -15.60 11.32
CA PHE A 67 -3.60 -15.25 9.93
C PHE A 67 -4.44 -16.05 8.95
N MET A 68 -4.57 -17.37 9.12
CA MET A 68 -5.35 -18.22 8.21
C MET A 68 -6.85 -17.86 8.18
N TYR A 69 -7.41 -17.45 9.32
CA TYR A 69 -8.83 -17.10 9.44
C TYR A 69 -9.17 -15.68 9.00
N ASN A 70 -8.18 -14.80 8.83
CA ASN A 70 -8.45 -13.42 8.45
C ASN A 70 -8.68 -13.27 6.93
N ASN A 71 -9.39 -12.19 6.56
CA ASN A 71 -9.65 -11.87 5.15
C ASN A 71 -8.38 -11.48 4.35
N PHE A 72 -7.28 -11.15 5.04
CA PHE A 72 -6.01 -10.79 4.40
C PHE A 72 -5.32 -11.98 3.76
N ASN A 73 -5.48 -13.19 4.34
CA ASN A 73 -4.98 -14.43 3.74
C ASN A 73 -5.52 -14.65 2.32
N ARG A 74 -6.71 -14.13 2.02
CA ARG A 74 -7.31 -14.21 0.68
C ARG A 74 -6.52 -13.43 -0.38
N VAL A 75 -5.99 -12.26 -0.02
CA VAL A 75 -5.08 -11.46 -0.88
C VAL A 75 -3.87 -12.31 -1.21
N LYS A 76 -3.26 -12.90 -0.18
CA LYS A 76 -2.06 -13.72 -0.33
C LYS A 76 -2.30 -14.96 -1.20
N ASN A 77 -3.35 -15.73 -0.91
CA ASN A 77 -3.69 -16.92 -1.67
C ASN A 77 -4.00 -16.61 -3.14
N SER A 78 -4.61 -15.44 -3.40
CA SER A 78 -4.88 -14.97 -4.76
C SER A 78 -3.59 -14.65 -5.51
N ILE A 79 -2.63 -13.96 -4.89
CA ILE A 79 -1.30 -13.73 -5.48
C ILE A 79 -0.57 -15.05 -5.71
N ALA A 80 -0.58 -15.94 -4.72
CA ALA A 80 0.05 -17.26 -4.84
C ALA A 80 -0.55 -18.09 -5.99
N GLY A 81 -1.87 -18.01 -6.21
CA GLY A 81 -2.53 -18.67 -7.34
C GLY A 81 -2.13 -18.09 -8.69
N ILE A 82 -2.05 -16.76 -8.80
CA ILE A 82 -1.59 -16.06 -10.01
C ILE A 82 -0.14 -16.44 -10.35
N LEU A 83 0.72 -16.54 -9.33
CA LEU A 83 2.13 -16.89 -9.49
C LEU A 83 2.39 -18.40 -9.54
N GLN A 84 1.35 -19.24 -9.48
CA GLN A 84 1.45 -20.70 -9.44
C GLN A 84 2.35 -21.23 -8.29
N LEU A 85 2.33 -20.55 -7.14
CA LEU A 85 3.09 -20.88 -5.93
C LEU A 85 2.28 -21.73 -4.93
N GLN A 86 1.12 -22.23 -5.34
CA GLN A 86 0.26 -23.06 -4.49
C GLN A 86 0.75 -24.51 -4.49
N GLU A 87 0.69 -25.18 -3.33
CA GLU A 87 0.98 -26.62 -3.25
C GLU A 87 -0.16 -27.44 -3.87
N THR A 88 0.07 -28.73 -4.11
CA THR A 88 -0.81 -29.69 -4.81
C THR A 88 -2.25 -29.76 -4.26
N ASN A 89 -2.49 -29.29 -3.04
CA ASN A 89 -3.81 -29.21 -2.40
C ASN A 89 -4.51 -27.85 -2.52
N GLY A 90 -3.99 -26.93 -3.35
CA GLY A 90 -4.51 -25.55 -3.52
C GLY A 90 -4.30 -24.65 -2.29
N LYS A 91 -3.63 -25.15 -1.25
CA LYS A 91 -3.34 -24.42 -0.02
C LYS A 91 -1.91 -23.89 -0.09
N PHE A 92 -1.77 -22.59 0.15
CA PHE A 92 -0.48 -21.94 0.23
C PHE A 92 0.13 -22.12 1.62
N ASN A 93 1.35 -22.65 1.69
CA ASN A 93 2.04 -22.84 2.94
C ASN A 93 2.64 -21.52 3.44
N LEU A 94 2.11 -21.02 4.57
CA LEU A 94 2.50 -19.74 5.18
C LEU A 94 3.99 -19.65 5.50
N VAL A 95 4.62 -20.77 5.87
CA VAL A 95 6.03 -20.85 6.30
C VAL A 95 6.95 -21.39 5.21
N SER A 96 6.45 -21.62 4.00
CA SER A 96 7.32 -21.91 2.86
C SER A 96 8.22 -20.70 2.55
N VAL A 97 9.35 -20.93 1.88
CA VAL A 97 10.24 -19.84 1.41
C VAL A 97 9.47 -18.81 0.58
N ALA A 98 8.63 -19.27 -0.36
CA ALA A 98 7.77 -18.42 -1.17
C ALA A 98 6.72 -17.68 -0.32
N GLY A 99 6.17 -18.35 0.70
CA GLY A 99 5.25 -17.79 1.70
C GLY A 99 5.81 -16.63 2.47
N ILE A 100 7.01 -16.82 2.99
CA ILE A 100 7.72 -15.80 3.76
C ILE A 100 8.11 -14.64 2.84
N LYS A 101 8.65 -14.91 1.64
CA LYS A 101 9.01 -13.86 0.67
C LYS A 101 7.82 -13.01 0.25
N LEU A 102 6.67 -13.63 -0.04
CA LEU A 102 5.45 -12.91 -0.37
C LEU A 102 4.95 -12.07 0.82
N GLN A 103 5.04 -12.60 2.04
CA GLN A 103 4.68 -11.86 3.25
C GLN A 103 5.60 -10.67 3.48
N VAL A 104 6.91 -10.83 3.26
CA VAL A 104 7.92 -9.74 3.34
C VAL A 104 7.62 -8.66 2.30
N PHE A 105 7.31 -9.04 1.06
CA PHE A 105 6.91 -8.09 0.02
C PHE A 105 5.66 -7.30 0.42
N LEU A 106 4.61 -7.96 0.90
CA LEU A 106 3.40 -7.28 1.37
C LEU A 106 3.71 -6.37 2.56
N ALA A 107 4.49 -6.83 3.55
CA ALA A 107 4.88 -6.00 4.68
C ALA A 107 5.66 -4.76 4.24
N PHE A 108 6.61 -4.91 3.31
CA PHE A 108 7.35 -3.81 2.71
C PHE A 108 6.40 -2.84 1.98
N ALA A 109 5.53 -3.33 1.09
CA ALA A 109 4.65 -2.48 0.29
C ALA A 109 3.72 -1.62 1.16
N TYR A 110 3.11 -2.21 2.20
CA TYR A 110 2.25 -1.49 3.14
C TYR A 110 3.04 -0.50 4.00
N THR A 111 4.23 -0.88 4.48
CA THR A 111 5.10 0.01 5.26
C THR A 111 5.56 1.19 4.42
N TYR A 112 6.04 0.93 3.21
CA TYR A 112 6.48 1.96 2.28
C TYR A 112 5.35 2.91 1.92
N HIS A 113 4.15 2.39 1.64
CA HIS A 113 2.98 3.21 1.38
C HIS A 113 2.68 4.18 2.54
N TYR A 114 2.70 3.66 3.78
CA TYR A 114 2.49 4.47 4.98
C TYR A 114 3.58 5.55 5.16
N LEU A 115 4.85 5.20 4.95
CA LEU A 115 5.96 6.17 5.04
C LEU A 115 5.94 7.22 3.92
N ASN A 116 5.56 6.81 2.70
CA ASN A 116 5.45 7.69 1.54
C ASN A 116 4.38 8.79 1.75
N TRP A 117 3.32 8.50 2.53
CA TRP A 117 2.36 9.52 2.93
C TRP A 117 3.03 10.68 3.69
N PHE A 118 3.89 10.40 4.67
CA PHE A 118 4.59 11.44 5.42
C PHE A 118 5.46 12.30 4.50
N SER A 119 6.21 11.68 3.60
CA SER A 119 7.02 12.39 2.61
C SER A 119 6.18 13.28 1.69
N LYS A 120 4.99 12.82 1.26
CA LYS A 120 4.08 13.63 0.43
C LYS A 120 3.61 14.88 1.17
N THR A 121 3.26 14.77 2.46
CA THR A 121 2.71 15.91 3.22
C THR A 121 3.69 17.08 3.37
N SER A 122 4.99 16.82 3.46
CA SER A 122 6.02 17.86 3.53
C SER A 122 6.25 18.53 2.16
N ILE A 123 6.26 17.74 1.09
CA ILE A 123 6.44 18.22 -0.29
C ILE A 123 5.26 19.10 -0.72
N ILE A 124 4.02 18.66 -0.50
CA ILE A 124 2.82 19.45 -0.83
C ILE A 124 2.59 20.62 0.14
N GLY A 125 3.40 20.71 1.21
CA GLY A 125 3.30 21.77 2.20
C GLY A 125 1.97 21.77 2.94
N TRP A 126 1.43 20.59 3.26
CA TRP A 126 0.08 20.43 3.81
C TRP A 126 -0.20 21.35 5.00
N GLY A 127 0.75 21.47 5.92
CA GLY A 127 0.63 22.34 7.10
C GLY A 127 0.73 23.85 6.83
N LYS A 128 1.25 24.28 5.68
CA LYS A 128 1.54 25.71 5.41
C LYS A 128 0.27 26.54 5.17
N ASN A 129 -0.80 25.93 4.67
CA ASN A 129 -2.03 26.62 4.25
C ASN A 129 -3.26 26.26 5.10
N ILE A 130 -3.07 25.65 6.27
CA ILE A 130 -4.18 25.24 7.15
C ILE A 130 -4.47 26.36 8.14
N GLN A 131 -5.65 26.97 7.99
CA GLN A 131 -6.18 27.93 8.95
C GLN A 131 -6.38 27.26 10.33
N ALA A 132 -6.17 28.00 11.42
CA ALA A 132 -6.31 27.50 12.80
C ALA A 132 -7.65 26.79 13.06
N LYS A 133 -8.75 27.26 12.47
CA LYS A 133 -10.08 26.61 12.59
C LYS A 133 -10.08 25.17 12.06
N LYS A 134 -9.36 24.89 10.97
CA LYS A 134 -9.27 23.54 10.38
C LYS A 134 -8.45 22.60 11.27
N TRP A 135 -7.42 23.11 11.96
CA TRP A 135 -6.67 22.34 12.95
C TRP A 135 -7.55 21.87 14.11
N VAL A 136 -8.45 22.73 14.61
CA VAL A 136 -9.43 22.34 15.64
C VAL A 136 -10.29 21.17 15.14
N VAL A 137 -10.81 21.25 13.91
CA VAL A 137 -11.60 20.16 13.31
C VAL A 137 -10.80 18.86 13.23
N ILE A 138 -9.53 18.92 12.79
CA ILE A 138 -8.65 17.75 12.68
C ILE A 138 -8.43 17.10 14.06
N ILE A 139 -8.13 17.91 15.08
CA ILE A 139 -7.88 17.42 16.45
C ILE A 139 -9.16 16.79 17.02
N VAL A 140 -10.32 17.42 16.81
CA VAL A 140 -11.61 16.88 17.26
C VAL A 140 -11.91 15.55 16.57
N LEU A 141 -11.75 15.46 15.24
CA LEU A 141 -11.96 14.21 14.50
C LEU A 141 -11.01 13.11 14.95
N TRP A 142 -9.74 13.44 15.22
CA TRP A 142 -8.77 12.51 15.76
C TRP A 142 -9.18 12.01 17.16
N ALA A 143 -9.54 12.93 18.06
CA ALA A 143 -9.97 12.58 19.41
C ALA A 143 -11.25 11.72 19.41
N LEU A 144 -12.23 12.03 18.55
CA LEU A 144 -13.41 11.19 18.33
C LEU A 144 -13.04 9.80 17.81
N SER A 145 -12.07 9.71 16.91
CA SER A 145 -11.61 8.43 16.36
C SER A 145 -10.96 7.56 17.44
N VAL A 146 -10.14 8.15 18.32
CA VAL A 146 -9.57 7.47 19.49
C VAL A 146 -10.67 7.11 20.50
N GLY A 147 -11.62 8.02 20.73
CA GLY A 147 -12.76 7.80 21.61
C GLY A 147 -13.65 6.63 21.18
N LEU A 148 -13.84 6.42 19.87
CA LEU A 148 -14.55 5.25 19.34
C LEU A 148 -13.85 3.95 19.70
N TYR A 149 -12.52 3.88 19.57
CA TYR A 149 -11.76 2.69 19.99
C TYR A 149 -11.85 2.44 21.49
N TYR A 150 -11.84 3.51 22.29
CA TYR A 150 -11.97 3.42 23.74
C TYR A 150 -13.37 2.95 24.17
N TYR A 151 -14.42 3.42 23.50
CA TYR A 151 -15.80 3.06 23.80
C TYR A 151 -16.14 1.63 23.37
N ASP A 152 -15.85 1.28 22.10
CA ASP A 152 -16.04 -0.07 21.57
C ASP A 152 -15.06 -0.33 20.43
N TYR A 153 -14.14 -1.27 20.66
CA TYR A 153 -13.09 -1.60 19.70
C TYR A 153 -13.66 -2.00 18.33
N ARG A 154 -14.77 -2.74 18.30
CA ARG A 154 -15.38 -3.19 17.04
C ARG A 154 -15.92 -2.02 16.23
N THR A 155 -16.62 -1.08 16.87
CA THR A 155 -17.17 0.12 16.24
C THR A 155 -16.06 1.04 15.76
N GLY A 156 -15.04 1.28 16.59
CA GLY A 156 -13.83 2.01 16.19
C GLY A 156 -13.17 1.40 14.96
N LEU A 157 -12.93 0.09 14.98
CA LEU A 157 -12.33 -0.63 13.86
C LEU A 157 -13.17 -0.49 12.58
N LEU A 158 -14.49 -0.68 12.64
CA LEU A 158 -15.37 -0.58 11.47
C LEU A 158 -15.40 0.86 10.91
N ALA A 159 -15.54 1.86 11.76
CA ALA A 159 -15.63 3.26 11.36
C ALA A 159 -14.32 3.74 10.71
N LEU A 160 -13.17 3.49 11.35
CA LEU A 160 -11.88 3.88 10.79
C LEU A 160 -11.50 3.04 9.58
N PHE A 161 -11.88 1.76 9.52
CA PHE A 161 -11.69 0.95 8.32
C PHE A 161 -12.51 1.49 7.14
N PHE A 162 -13.75 1.94 7.38
CA PHE A 162 -14.55 2.60 6.36
C PHE A 162 -13.88 3.89 5.86
N LEU A 163 -13.42 4.77 6.75
CA LEU A 163 -12.67 5.97 6.37
C LEU A 163 -11.37 5.62 5.61
N SER A 164 -10.70 4.54 6.02
CA SER A 164 -9.54 4.00 5.34
C SER A 164 -9.87 3.43 3.94
N LEU A 165 -11.06 2.94 3.69
CA LEU A 165 -11.44 2.56 2.32
C LEU A 165 -11.85 3.79 1.52
N LEU A 166 -12.57 4.72 2.14
CA LEU A 166 -13.09 5.92 1.49
C LEU A 166 -11.98 6.76 0.87
N HIS A 167 -10.84 6.95 1.55
CA HIS A 167 -9.74 7.73 0.96
C HIS A 167 -9.18 7.10 -0.32
N VAL A 168 -9.05 5.77 -0.37
CA VAL A 168 -8.60 5.05 -1.57
C VAL A 168 -9.50 5.38 -2.76
N PHE A 169 -10.82 5.39 -2.54
CA PHE A 169 -11.79 5.76 -3.58
C PHE A 169 -11.68 7.24 -3.97
N LEU A 170 -11.53 8.13 -3.00
CA LEU A 170 -11.39 9.57 -3.24
C LEU A 170 -10.10 9.93 -3.99
N GLU A 171 -9.07 9.09 -3.93
CA GLU A 171 -7.83 9.26 -4.69
C GLU A 171 -7.94 8.84 -6.17
N PHE A 172 -9.01 8.15 -6.59
CA PHE A 172 -9.11 7.67 -7.97
C PHE A 172 -9.03 8.76 -9.05
N PRO A 173 -9.71 9.91 -8.93
CA PRO A 173 -9.55 10.99 -9.90
C PRO A 173 -8.08 11.41 -10.06
N LEU A 174 -7.35 11.48 -8.96
CA LEU A 174 -5.94 11.85 -8.94
C LEU A 174 -5.04 10.75 -9.54
N ASN A 175 -5.37 9.47 -9.32
CA ASN A 175 -4.72 8.33 -9.99
C ASN A 175 -4.88 8.40 -11.51
N ILE A 176 -6.09 8.71 -12.00
CA ILE A 176 -6.38 8.86 -13.42
C ILE A 176 -5.56 10.00 -14.03
N ILE A 177 -5.49 11.15 -13.36
CA ILE A 177 -4.67 12.30 -13.79
C ILE A 177 -3.20 11.89 -13.90
N SER A 178 -2.67 11.16 -12.92
CA SER A 178 -1.28 10.70 -12.91
C SER A 178 -0.98 9.78 -14.10
N VAL A 179 -1.86 8.80 -14.37
CA VAL A 179 -1.71 7.89 -15.51
C VAL A 179 -1.76 8.65 -16.84
N LYS A 180 -2.75 9.54 -17.02
CA LYS A 180 -2.87 10.37 -18.23
C LYS A 180 -1.64 11.25 -18.42
N GLY A 181 -1.13 11.84 -17.34
CA GLY A 181 0.04 12.70 -17.35
C GLY A 181 1.33 11.96 -17.70
N ILE A 182 1.52 10.74 -17.19
CA ILE A 182 2.65 9.87 -17.59
C ILE A 182 2.54 9.53 -19.08
N PHE A 183 1.37 9.08 -19.53
CA PHE A 183 1.15 8.71 -20.93
C PHE A 183 1.42 9.88 -21.88
N ALA A 184 0.89 11.06 -21.58
CA ALA A 184 1.12 12.26 -22.38
C ALA A 184 2.61 12.60 -22.48
N LYS A 185 3.36 12.54 -21.37
CA LYS A 185 4.80 12.85 -21.39
C LYS A 185 5.67 11.83 -22.11
N LEU A 186 5.29 10.55 -22.09
CA LEU A 186 6.05 9.48 -22.74
C LEU A 186 5.74 9.38 -24.25
N PHE A 187 4.48 9.59 -24.63
CA PHE A 187 4.00 9.25 -25.97
C PHE A 187 3.47 10.44 -26.78
N MET A 188 3.12 11.57 -26.15
CA MET A 188 2.69 12.77 -26.86
C MET A 188 3.85 13.76 -26.95
N LYS A 189 4.36 13.96 -28.18
CA LYS A 189 5.42 14.94 -28.48
C LYS A 189 4.92 16.34 -28.11
N LYS A 190 5.82 17.17 -27.58
CA LYS A 190 5.63 18.51 -26.99
C LYS A 190 4.95 19.60 -27.88
N GLY A 191 4.33 19.23 -29.00
CA GLY A 191 3.86 20.14 -30.05
C GLY A 191 2.35 20.17 -30.32
N ASN A 192 1.50 19.49 -29.54
CA ASN A 192 0.04 19.55 -29.68
C ASN A 192 -0.66 19.96 -28.37
N LEU A 193 -0.18 21.03 -27.74
CA LEU A 193 -0.92 21.82 -26.75
C LEU A 193 -0.72 23.30 -27.08
#